data_AF-A0A7R9HD20-F1
#
_entry.id   AF-A0A7R9HD20-F1
#
_cell.length_a   1.000
_cell.length_b   1.000
_cell.length_c   1.000
_cell.angle_alpha   90.00
_cell.angle_beta   90.00
_cell.angle_gamma   90.00
#
_symmetry.space_group_name_H-M   'P 1'
#
loop_
_entity.id
_entity.type
_entity.pdbx_description
1 polymer ?
#
loop_
_entity_poly.entity_id
_entity_poly.type
_entity_poly.pdbx_seq_one_letter_code
_entity_poly.pdbx_strand_id
1 'polypeptide(L)'
;MDRLFDENILLGNGWTTNESLRPLAYSTLADLVHHARQLLPMSDLTKAIHLFSRNVHDESLPTSIQTMSCKVLLKLAECICQKSEAGDQGRELLLKMLEVFVLKFKTISKLQIPDAHGQMQLLQLLLQLLSPRGKRRACVPPLQPPQAPAVLPPQQH
;
A
#
# COMPACT_ATOMS: atom_id res chain seq x y z
N MET A 1 -11.50 -12.23 -18.67
CA MET A 1 -11.05 -11.49 -17.47
C MET A 1 -11.53 -10.04 -17.46
N ASP A 2 -11.96 -9.49 -18.59
CA ASP A 2 -12.18 -8.06 -18.79
C ASP A 2 -13.19 -7.38 -17.86
N ARG A 3 -14.12 -8.13 -17.27
CA ARG A 3 -15.15 -7.63 -16.35
C ARG A 3 -14.77 -7.72 -14.88
N LEU A 4 -13.72 -8.46 -14.54
CA LEU A 4 -13.36 -8.75 -13.16
C LEU A 4 -12.78 -7.52 -12.44
N PHE A 5 -12.14 -6.63 -13.19
CA PHE A 5 -11.61 -5.34 -12.71
C PHE A 5 -12.63 -4.20 -12.79
N ASP A 6 -13.86 -4.48 -13.23
CA ASP A 6 -14.94 -3.50 -13.22
C ASP A 6 -15.63 -3.53 -11.87
N GLU A 7 -15.39 -2.49 -11.09
CA GLU A 7 -15.94 -2.31 -9.75
C GLU A 7 -17.47 -2.37 -9.72
N ASN A 8 -18.14 -1.82 -10.73
CA ASN A 8 -19.60 -1.78 -10.78
C ASN A 8 -20.18 -3.19 -10.98
N ILE A 9 -19.46 -4.04 -11.71
CA ILE A 9 -19.85 -5.43 -11.93
C ILE A 9 -19.50 -6.28 -10.70
N LEU A 10 -18.35 -6.01 -10.07
CA LEU A 10 -17.86 -6.78 -8.94
C LEU A 10 -18.67 -6.55 -7.66
N LEU A 11 -19.00 -5.30 -7.36
CA LEU A 11 -19.67 -4.91 -6.11
C LEU A 11 -21.18 -4.71 -6.28
N GLY A 12 -21.65 -4.47 -7.51
CA GLY A 12 -23.03 -4.11 -7.80
C GLY A 12 -23.44 -2.73 -7.26
N ASN A 13 -24.70 -2.37 -7.50
CA ASN A 13 -25.24 -1.03 -7.20
C ASN A 13 -25.86 -0.90 -5.80
N GLY A 14 -25.83 -1.96 -4.98
CA GLY A 14 -26.46 -1.96 -3.65
C GLY A 14 -25.54 -1.34 -2.59
N TRP A 15 -25.94 -0.21 -2.00
CA TRP A 15 -25.12 0.56 -1.04
C TRP A 15 -24.62 -0.29 0.15
N THR A 16 -25.53 -0.92 0.90
CA THR A 16 -25.22 -1.69 2.12
C THR A 16 -24.32 -2.89 1.84
N THR A 17 -24.61 -3.60 0.75
CA THR A 17 -23.84 -4.76 0.30
C THR A 17 -22.46 -4.35 -0.19
N ASN A 18 -22.37 -3.23 -0.90
CA ASN A 18 -21.11 -2.69 -1.40
C ASN A 18 -20.18 -2.31 -0.24
N GLU A 19 -20.67 -1.57 0.77
CA GLU A 19 -19.85 -1.17 1.92
C GLU A 19 -19.27 -2.38 2.70
N SER A 20 -20.06 -3.45 2.87
CA SER A 20 -19.64 -4.66 3.59
C SER A 20 -18.73 -5.58 2.75
N LEU A 21 -19.00 -5.72 1.46
CA LEU A 21 -18.25 -6.64 0.59
C LEU A 21 -16.96 -6.05 0.03
N ARG A 22 -16.84 -4.72 -0.02
CA ARG A 22 -15.71 -4.03 -0.64
C ARG A 22 -14.33 -4.46 -0.09
N PRO A 23 -14.11 -4.60 1.23
CA PRO A 23 -12.84 -5.11 1.76
C PRO A 23 -12.52 -6.53 1.29
N LEU A 24 -13.52 -7.43 1.26
CA LEU A 24 -13.36 -8.81 0.83
C LEU A 24 -13.05 -8.88 -0.67
N ALA A 25 -13.86 -8.20 -1.49
CA ALA A 25 -13.73 -8.18 -2.94
C ALA A 25 -12.36 -7.65 -3.38
N TYR A 26 -11.91 -6.52 -2.81
CA TYR A 26 -10.58 -5.99 -3.12
C TYR A 26 -9.45 -6.89 -2.63
N SER A 27 -9.60 -7.56 -1.47
CA SER A 27 -8.60 -8.53 -0.99
C SER A 27 -8.50 -9.73 -1.94
N THR A 28 -9.63 -10.29 -2.38
CA THR A 28 -9.66 -11.39 -3.35
C THR A 28 -9.06 -10.97 -4.69
N LEU A 29 -9.37 -9.77 -5.19
CA LEU A 29 -8.74 -9.23 -6.39
C LEU A 29 -7.24 -9.03 -6.22
N ALA A 30 -6.81 -8.51 -5.07
CA ALA A 30 -5.40 -8.31 -4.76
C ALA A 30 -4.65 -9.64 -4.77
N ASP A 31 -5.21 -10.68 -4.15
CA ASP A 31 -4.62 -12.02 -4.15
C ASP A 31 -4.55 -12.59 -5.57
N LEU A 32 -5.63 -12.52 -6.33
CA LEU A 32 -5.64 -12.98 -7.72
C LEU A 32 -4.56 -12.27 -8.55
N VAL A 33 -4.54 -10.94 -8.54
CA VAL A 33 -3.60 -10.15 -9.31
C VAL A 33 -2.17 -10.41 -8.85
N HIS A 34 -1.94 -10.52 -7.54
CA HIS A 34 -0.62 -10.78 -7.00
C HIS A 34 -0.06 -12.13 -7.45
N HIS A 35 -0.88 -13.18 -7.42
CA HIS A 35 -0.47 -14.54 -7.79
C HIS A 35 -0.42 -14.75 -9.31
N ALA A 36 -1.39 -14.20 -10.04
CA ALA A 36 -1.53 -14.42 -11.48
C ALA A 36 -0.77 -13.40 -12.35
N ARG A 37 -0.13 -12.36 -11.79
CA ARG A 37 0.49 -11.26 -12.57
C ARG A 37 1.38 -11.69 -13.74
N GLN A 38 2.15 -12.77 -13.56
CA GLN A 38 3.07 -13.29 -14.59
C GLN A 38 2.32 -13.92 -15.77
N LEU A 39 1.12 -14.45 -15.52
CA LEU A 39 0.25 -15.11 -16.50
C LEU A 39 -0.72 -14.13 -17.16
N LEU A 40 -0.90 -12.92 -16.60
CA LEU A 40 -1.84 -11.94 -17.13
C LEU A 40 -1.29 -11.23 -18.38
N PRO A 41 -2.13 -11.02 -19.41
CA PRO A 41 -1.80 -10.18 -20.54
C PRO A 41 -1.67 -8.71 -20.11
N MET A 42 -0.95 -7.91 -20.91
CA MET A 42 -0.68 -6.50 -20.58
C MET A 42 -1.96 -5.66 -20.44
N SER A 43 -3.01 -6.01 -21.20
CA SER A 43 -4.33 -5.38 -21.13
C SER A 43 -4.98 -5.53 -19.75
N ASP A 44 -4.90 -6.73 -19.16
CA ASP A 44 -5.49 -7.03 -17.86
C ASP A 44 -4.68 -6.40 -16.73
N LEU A 45 -3.35 -6.38 -16.86
CA LEU A 45 -2.47 -5.66 -15.93
C LEU A 45 -2.80 -4.17 -15.91
N THR A 46 -3.02 -3.56 -17.08
CA THR A 46 -3.38 -2.15 -17.21
C THR A 46 -4.70 -1.86 -16.50
N LYS A 47 -5.72 -2.70 -16.68
CA LYS A 47 -7.02 -2.56 -15.99
C LYS A 47 -6.88 -2.68 -14.47
N ALA A 48 -6.12 -3.67 -14.00
CA ALA A 48 -5.84 -3.84 -12.58
C ALA A 48 -5.13 -2.61 -11.99
N ILE A 49 -4.14 -2.08 -12.70
CA ILE A 49 -3.43 -0.85 -12.29
C ILE A 49 -4.40 0.31 -12.18
N HIS A 50 -5.25 0.55 -13.18
CA HIS A 50 -6.22 1.64 -13.12
C HIS A 50 -7.20 1.51 -11.93
N LEU A 51 -7.70 0.30 -11.66
CA LEU A 51 -8.57 0.04 -10.51
C LEU A 51 -7.86 0.37 -9.19
N PHE A 52 -6.69 -0.23 -8.95
CA PHE A 52 -5.97 0.00 -7.68
C PHE A 52 -5.45 1.43 -7.55
N SER A 53 -5.10 2.11 -8.64
CA SER A 53 -4.73 3.53 -8.62
C SER A 53 -5.89 4.42 -8.18
N ARG A 54 -7.12 4.15 -8.64
CA ARG A 54 -8.32 4.86 -8.14
C ARG A 54 -8.52 4.63 -6.65
N ASN A 55 -8.40 3.38 -6.20
CA ASN A 55 -8.56 3.02 -4.78
C ASN A 55 -7.56 3.74 -3.87
N VAL A 56 -6.34 4.07 -4.33
CA VAL A 56 -5.34 4.78 -3.53
C VAL A 56 -5.76 6.22 -3.20
N HIS A 57 -6.51 6.86 -4.11
CA HIS A 57 -6.94 8.25 -4.00
C HIS A 57 -8.39 8.40 -3.54
N ASP A 58 -9.12 7.31 -3.40
CA ASP A 58 -10.52 7.33 -2.96
C ASP A 58 -10.61 7.50 -1.43
N GLU A 59 -11.02 8.68 -1.00
CA GLU A 59 -11.20 9.05 0.40
C GLU A 59 -12.43 8.38 1.05
N SER A 60 -13.36 7.84 0.25
CA SER A 60 -14.49 7.05 0.76
C SER A 60 -14.07 5.65 1.21
N LEU A 61 -12.86 5.20 0.83
CA LEU A 61 -12.32 3.91 1.20
C LEU A 61 -11.54 3.97 2.52
N PRO A 62 -11.67 2.97 3.39
CA PRO A 62 -10.79 2.80 4.54
C PRO A 62 -9.30 2.80 4.17
N THR A 63 -8.46 3.39 5.03
CA THR A 63 -6.99 3.45 4.86
C THR A 63 -6.35 2.08 4.65
N SER A 64 -6.95 1.01 5.19
CA SER A 64 -6.50 -0.38 4.99
C SER A 64 -6.58 -0.80 3.52
N ILE A 65 -7.67 -0.48 2.82
CA ILE A 65 -7.87 -0.77 1.39
C ILE A 65 -6.92 0.08 0.54
N GLN A 66 -6.73 1.35 0.89
CA GLN A 66 -5.78 2.23 0.21
C GLN A 66 -4.34 1.69 0.32
N THR A 67 -3.94 1.26 1.52
CA THR A 67 -2.61 0.67 1.78
C THR A 67 -2.43 -0.65 1.03
N MET A 68 -3.44 -1.50 1.02
CA MET A 68 -3.44 -2.75 0.25
C MET A 68 -3.27 -2.47 -1.25
N SER A 69 -3.99 -1.48 -1.79
CA SER A 69 -3.92 -1.07 -3.19
C SER A 69 -2.52 -0.55 -3.56
N CYS A 70 -1.90 0.27 -2.71
CA CYS A 70 -0.49 0.66 -2.87
C CYS A 70 0.44 -0.55 -2.98
N LYS A 71 0.28 -1.55 -2.12
CA LYS A 71 1.11 -2.77 -2.13
C LYS A 71 0.94 -3.57 -3.42
N VAL A 72 -0.29 -3.69 -3.94
CA VAL A 72 -0.54 -4.38 -5.21
C VAL A 72 0.09 -3.62 -6.37
N LEU A 73 -0.07 -2.29 -6.43
CA LEU A 73 0.56 -1.46 -7.46
C LEU A 73 2.08 -1.63 -7.48
N LEU A 74 2.75 -1.67 -6.33
CA LEU A 74 4.20 -1.92 -6.28
C LEU A 74 4.58 -3.28 -6.90
N LYS A 75 3.80 -4.33 -6.64
CA LYS A 75 4.03 -5.67 -7.21
C LYS A 75 3.75 -5.73 -8.70
N LEU A 76 2.80 -4.94 -9.17
CA LEU A 76 2.53 -4.79 -10.59
C LEU A 76 3.62 -3.98 -11.30
N ALA A 77 4.14 -2.92 -10.69
CA ALA A 77 5.24 -2.13 -11.27
C ALA A 77 6.49 -2.99 -11.49
N GLU A 78 6.87 -3.82 -10.51
CA GLU A 78 7.95 -4.81 -10.66
C GLU A 78 7.69 -5.76 -11.85
N CYS A 79 6.45 -6.22 -12.02
CA CYS A 79 6.05 -7.11 -13.11
C CYS A 79 6.12 -6.41 -14.48
N ILE A 80 5.66 -5.16 -14.56
CA ILE A 80 5.71 -4.37 -15.80
C ILE A 80 7.16 -4.14 -16.21
N CYS A 81 8.05 -3.74 -15.28
CA CYS A 81 9.47 -3.57 -15.58
C CYS A 81 10.10 -4.84 -16.19
N GLN A 82 9.79 -6.02 -15.65
CA GLN A 82 10.31 -7.30 -16.16
C GLN A 82 9.74 -7.67 -17.53
N LYS A 83 8.48 -7.29 -17.80
CA LYS A 83 7.80 -7.64 -19.06
C LYS A 83 8.06 -6.64 -20.17
N SER A 84 8.51 -5.42 -19.85
CA SER A 84 8.61 -4.29 -20.77
C SER A 84 10.03 -4.00 -21.26
N GLU A 85 10.92 -5.00 -21.36
CA GLU A 85 12.36 -4.81 -21.62
C GLU A 85 12.71 -3.97 -22.88
N ALA A 86 11.76 -3.62 -23.76
CA ALA A 86 11.99 -2.70 -24.88
C ALA A 86 10.75 -1.91 -25.39
N GLY A 87 9.68 -1.74 -24.61
CA GLY A 87 8.39 -1.20 -25.12
C GLY A 87 7.94 0.13 -24.49
N ASP A 88 7.56 1.12 -25.33
CA ASP A 88 7.09 2.45 -24.91
C ASP A 88 5.84 2.40 -23.99
N GLN A 89 4.97 1.41 -24.22
CA GLN A 89 3.74 1.19 -23.44
C GLN A 89 4.00 0.86 -21.96
N GLY A 90 5.06 0.10 -21.65
CA GLY A 90 5.39 -0.22 -20.26
C GLY A 90 5.92 1.00 -19.51
N ARG A 91 6.70 1.83 -20.20
CA ARG A 91 7.25 3.08 -19.65
C ARG A 91 6.15 4.08 -19.31
N GLU A 92 5.20 4.29 -20.21
CA GLU A 92 4.06 5.20 -19.95
C GLU A 92 3.26 4.74 -18.72
N LEU A 93 3.02 3.43 -18.61
CA LEU A 93 2.28 2.86 -17.49
C LEU A 93 3.02 3.01 -16.16
N LEU A 94 4.34 2.79 -16.15
CA LEU A 94 5.18 2.99 -14.97
C LEU A 94 5.19 4.46 -14.51
N LEU A 95 5.25 5.42 -15.45
CA LEU A 95 5.17 6.85 -15.12
C LEU A 95 3.82 7.20 -14.48
N LYS A 96 2.71 6.67 -15.00
CA LYS A 96 1.38 6.84 -14.39
C LYS A 96 1.32 6.25 -12.98
N MET A 97 1.92 5.08 -12.75
CA MET A 97 1.99 4.48 -11.41
C MET A 97 2.83 5.33 -10.45
N LEU A 98 3.94 5.91 -10.92
CA LEU A 98 4.76 6.82 -10.11
C LEU A 98 3.98 8.09 -9.73
N GLU A 99 3.24 8.68 -10.67
CA GLU A 99 2.40 9.85 -10.42
C GLU A 99 1.36 9.58 -9.31
N VAL A 100 0.71 8.42 -9.33
CA VAL A 100 -0.23 7.98 -8.29
C VAL A 100 0.45 7.96 -6.91
N PHE A 101 1.66 7.42 -6.80
CA PHE A 101 2.39 7.42 -5.53
C PHE A 101 2.80 8.82 -5.09
N VAL A 102 3.31 9.65 -6.00
CA VAL A 102 3.70 11.04 -5.70
C VAL A 102 2.50 11.85 -5.20
N LEU A 103 1.35 11.73 -5.85
CA LEU A 103 0.13 12.41 -5.43
C LEU A 103 -0.34 11.91 -4.06
N LYS A 104 -0.20 10.61 -3.78
CA LYS A 104 -0.53 10.05 -2.46
C LYS A 104 0.40 10.59 -1.38
N PHE A 105 1.70 10.67 -1.63
CA PHE A 105 2.65 11.27 -0.69
C PHE A 105 2.35 12.74 -0.46
N LYS A 106 2.06 13.52 -1.51
CA LYS A 106 1.68 14.93 -1.36
C LYS A 106 0.45 15.10 -0.47
N THR A 107 -0.55 14.22 -0.62
CA THR A 107 -1.76 14.21 0.21
C THR A 107 -1.41 13.90 1.66
N ILE A 108 -0.60 12.86 1.89
CA ILE A 108 -0.15 12.49 3.24
C ILE A 108 0.69 13.59 3.88
N SER A 109 1.65 14.18 3.15
CA SER A 109 2.48 15.29 3.62
C SER A 109 1.66 16.51 4.01
N LYS A 110 0.56 16.80 3.30
CA LYS A 110 -0.35 17.89 3.65
C LYS A 110 -1.19 17.59 4.89
N LEU A 111 -1.54 16.33 5.14
CA LEU A 111 -2.42 15.92 6.24
C LEU A 111 -1.67 15.55 7.53
N GLN A 112 -0.39 15.12 7.45
CA GLN A 112 0.38 14.57 8.58
C GLN A 112 1.48 15.49 9.13
N ILE A 113 1.73 16.67 8.55
CA ILE A 113 2.69 17.62 9.10
C ILE A 113 1.92 18.61 10.01
N PRO A 114 1.86 18.29 11.31
CA PRO A 114 2.51 19.19 12.26
C PRO A 114 3.54 18.51 13.18
N ASP A 115 3.90 17.22 13.00
CA ASP A 115 4.91 16.58 13.85
C ASP A 115 5.81 15.56 13.12
N ALA A 116 7.12 15.62 13.40
CA ALA A 116 8.20 14.91 12.69
C ALA A 116 8.21 13.38 12.91
N HIS A 117 7.50 12.90 13.94
CA HIS A 117 7.44 11.46 14.26
C HIS A 117 6.64 10.63 13.24
N GLY A 118 5.57 11.19 12.65
CA GLY A 118 4.72 10.48 11.70
C GLY A 118 5.39 10.26 10.33
N GLN A 119 6.21 11.24 9.90
CA GLN A 119 6.97 11.15 8.66
C GLN A 119 7.99 10.00 8.69
N MET A 120 8.63 9.79 9.85
CA MET A 120 9.58 8.69 10.05
C MET A 120 8.90 7.32 9.89
N GLN A 121 7.71 7.13 10.46
CA GLN A 121 6.96 5.87 10.35
C GLN A 121 6.46 5.60 8.93
N LEU A 122 5.97 6.62 8.22
CA LEU A 122 5.50 6.44 6.85
C LEU A 122 6.67 6.13 5.89
N LEU A 123 7.80 6.84 6.07
CA LEU A 123 9.03 6.56 5.33
C LEU A 123 9.57 5.17 5.66
N GLN A 124 9.45 4.73 6.92
CA GLN A 124 9.87 3.40 7.36
C GLN A 124 8.97 2.30 6.78
N LEU A 125 7.67 2.53 6.67
CA LEU A 125 6.75 1.60 5.99
C LEU A 125 7.07 1.55 4.49
N LEU A 126 7.34 2.70 3.85
CA LEU A 126 7.78 2.76 2.46
C LEU A 126 9.10 2.05 2.21
N LEU A 127 10.10 2.27 3.07
CA LEU A 127 11.39 1.58 3.02
C LEU A 127 11.22 0.07 3.23
N GLN A 128 10.31 -0.37 4.10
CA GLN A 128 9.99 -1.78 4.26
C GLN A 128 9.26 -2.38 3.06
N LEU A 129 8.48 -1.58 2.32
CA LEU A 129 7.75 -2.02 1.13
C LEU A 129 8.61 -2.01 -0.15
N LEU A 130 9.62 -1.13 -0.21
CA LEU A 130 10.56 -0.99 -1.32
C LEU A 130 11.83 -1.84 -1.15
N SER A 131 12.08 -2.41 0.02
CA SER A 131 13.23 -3.29 0.23
C SER A 131 13.00 -4.65 -0.44
N PRO A 132 13.91 -5.12 -1.33
CA PRO A 132 13.80 -6.44 -1.92
C PRO A 132 13.85 -7.50 -0.81
N ARG A 133 12.86 -8.39 -0.77
CA ARG A 133 12.79 -9.52 0.18
C ARG A 133 14.02 -10.41 0.01
N GLY A 134 15.10 -10.08 0.72
CA GLY A 134 16.35 -10.79 0.72
C GLY A 134 16.94 -10.84 2.12
N LYS A 135 16.70 -11.97 2.81
CA LYS A 135 17.34 -12.48 4.04
C LYS A 135 16.92 -11.93 5.42
N ARG A 136 16.19 -12.83 6.10
CA ARG A 136 16.29 -13.31 7.50
C ARG A 136 16.02 -12.34 8.67
N ARG A 137 14.96 -12.69 9.40
CA ARG A 137 14.75 -12.61 10.87
C ARG A 137 15.93 -12.11 11.71
N ALA A 138 15.64 -11.13 12.57
CA ALA A 138 16.10 -11.13 13.96
C ALA A 138 15.03 -10.46 14.84
N CYS A 139 14.65 -11.13 15.95
CA CYS A 139 13.79 -10.61 16.99
C CYS A 139 14.28 -9.26 17.52
N VAL A 140 13.36 -8.34 17.79
CA VAL A 140 13.62 -7.23 18.72
C VAL A 140 12.68 -7.44 19.92
N PRO A 141 13.20 -7.69 21.13
CA PRO A 141 12.36 -7.79 22.33
C PRO A 141 11.83 -6.40 22.72
N PRO A 142 10.67 -6.30 23.41
CA PRO A 142 10.12 -5.02 23.82
C PRO A 142 11.00 -4.36 24.91
N LEU A 143 11.31 -3.08 24.70
CA LEU A 143 12.01 -2.21 25.66
C LEU A 143 11.16 -2.02 26.93
N GLN A 144 11.66 -2.41 28.10
CA GLN A 144 11.11 -2.00 29.40
C GLN A 144 11.41 -0.51 29.67
N PRO A 145 10.48 0.24 30.27
CA PRO A 145 10.70 1.64 30.63
C PRO A 145 11.71 1.78 31.79
N PRO A 146 12.46 2.89 31.84
CA PRO A 146 13.49 3.12 32.85
C PRO A 146 12.88 3.30 34.24
N GLN A 147 13.41 2.57 35.24
CA GLN A 147 13.08 2.79 36.65
C GLN A 147 13.74 4.09 37.14
N ALA A 148 12.95 4.93 37.81
CA ALA A 148 13.40 6.19 38.40
C ALA A 148 14.39 5.95 39.57
N PRO A 149 15.40 6.82 39.77
CA PRO A 149 16.36 6.68 40.86
C PRO A 149 15.71 6.91 42.23
N ALA A 150 16.13 6.10 43.20
CA ALA A 150 15.68 6.14 44.59
C ALA A 150 16.04 7.47 45.27
N VAL A 151 15.04 8.12 45.86
CA VAL A 151 15.20 9.27 46.75
C VAL A 151 15.77 8.77 48.08
N LEU A 152 16.95 9.26 48.46
CA LEU A 152 17.57 9.03 49.76
C LEU A 152 16.82 9.86 50.83
N PRO A 153 16.48 9.31 52.01
CA PRO A 153 15.83 10.09 53.07
C PRO A 153 16.80 11.09 53.73
N PRO A 154 16.28 12.15 54.38
CA PRO A 154 17.10 13.18 55.02
C PRO A 154 17.77 12.65 56.29
N GLN A 155 19.06 12.95 56.45
CA GLN A 155 19.77 12.82 57.72
C GLN A 155 19.25 13.90 58.68
N GLN A 156 18.63 13.50 59.78
CA GLN A 156 18.43 14.34 60.97
C GLN A 156 19.35 13.84 62.09
N HIS A 157 19.78 14.81 62.92
CA HIS A 157 20.80 14.77 63.98
C HIS A 157 20.86 13.49 64.82
#